data_AF-A0A1S8NCV9-F1
#
_entry.id   AF-A0A1S8NCV9-F1
#
_cell.length_a   1.000
_cell.length_b   1.000
_cell.length_c   1.000
_cell.angle_alpha   90.00
_cell.angle_beta   90.00
_cell.angle_gamma   90.00
#
_symmetry.space_group_name_H-M   'P 1'
#
loop_
_entity.id
_entity.type
_entity.pdbx_description
1 polymer ?
#
loop_
_entity_poly.entity_id
_entity_poly.type
_entity_poly.pdbx_seq_one_letter_code
_entity_poly.pdbx_strand_id
1 'polypeptide(L)'
;MVITPDTPILKYNIRNGIKCFELVAEPVNQEILPGVFIKGWGYNGSILGPTIQVYPGYYVNIRVINHFPEATSIHWHGLDVPNVMDGVPYVEPSPKIEPGYYFDYHFRITNPPGTHMYHSHVNVAKQDMLGLLGGFVILNPNEKNVNKDYLLLMQEWSLVGLEKGKKG
;
A
#
# COMPACT_ATOMS: atom_id res chain seq x y z
N MET A 1 7.00 11.53 -12.62
CA MET A 1 5.94 10.57 -12.21
C MET A 1 6.60 9.21 -12.22
N VAL A 2 6.47 8.47 -11.12
CA VAL A 2 7.06 7.13 -11.03
C VAL A 2 6.09 6.12 -11.62
N ILE A 3 6.61 5.18 -12.40
CA ILE A 3 5.82 4.08 -12.96
C ILE A 3 6.03 2.87 -12.04
N THR A 4 4.96 2.26 -11.57
CA THR A 4 5.03 0.98 -10.88
C THR A 4 4.43 -0.05 -11.82
N PRO A 5 5.24 -0.96 -12.40
CA PRO A 5 4.70 -2.02 -13.24
C PRO A 5 3.63 -2.83 -12.49
N ASP A 6 2.64 -3.31 -13.23
CA ASP A 6 1.58 -4.23 -12.76
C ASP A 6 0.67 -3.71 -11.62
N THR A 7 0.89 -2.49 -11.14
CA THR A 7 0.09 -1.88 -10.07
C THR A 7 -0.34 -0.45 -10.46
N PRO A 8 -1.60 -0.08 -10.22
CA PRO A 8 -2.06 1.26 -10.55
C PRO A 8 -1.51 2.30 -9.57
N ILE A 9 -1.46 3.56 -9.99
CA ILE A 9 -1.26 4.69 -9.07
C ILE A 9 -2.59 4.94 -8.35
N LEU A 10 -2.56 5.05 -7.01
CA LEU A 10 -3.75 5.34 -6.24
C LEU A 10 -4.25 6.76 -6.55
N LYS A 11 -5.49 6.84 -7.03
CA LYS A 11 -6.13 8.12 -7.33
C LYS A 11 -6.57 8.83 -6.05
N TYR A 12 -6.60 10.15 -6.09
CA TYR A 12 -7.09 10.99 -5.00
C TYR A 12 -7.99 12.10 -5.53
N ASN A 13 -8.81 12.62 -4.64
CA ASN A 13 -9.53 13.87 -4.82
C ASN A 13 -8.94 14.94 -3.92
N ILE A 14 -9.11 16.22 -4.26
CA ILE A 14 -8.71 17.33 -3.37
C ILE A 14 -9.96 17.84 -2.66
N ARG A 15 -9.91 17.94 -1.33
CA ARG A 15 -10.96 18.55 -0.50
C ARG A 15 -10.32 19.55 0.45
N ASN A 16 -10.69 20.83 0.36
CA ASN A 16 -10.14 21.91 1.20
C ASN A 16 -8.60 21.93 1.24
N GLY A 17 -7.95 21.71 0.10
CA GLY A 17 -6.48 21.66 0.00
C GLY A 17 -5.81 20.37 0.50
N ILE A 18 -6.58 19.38 0.96
CA ILE A 18 -6.09 18.07 1.41
C ILE A 18 -6.25 17.05 0.27
N LYS A 19 -5.22 16.23 0.02
CA LYS A 19 -5.34 15.08 -0.89
C LYS A 19 -6.01 13.91 -0.16
N CYS A 20 -7.21 13.54 -0.60
CA CYS A 20 -7.99 12.46 -0.01
C CYS A 20 -7.92 11.20 -0.87
N PHE A 21 -7.41 10.12 -0.28
CA PHE A 21 -7.27 8.80 -0.88
C PHE A 21 -8.24 7.82 -0.23
N GLU A 22 -8.58 6.76 -0.97
CA GLU A 22 -9.35 5.63 -0.45
C GLU A 22 -8.60 4.33 -0.77
N LEU A 23 -8.16 3.64 0.28
CA LEU A 23 -7.42 2.39 0.21
C LEU A 23 -8.29 1.28 0.80
N VAL A 24 -8.67 0.29 0.00
CA VAL A 24 -9.65 -0.73 0.38
C VAL A 24 -8.95 -2.07 0.56
N ALA A 25 -8.82 -2.55 1.79
CA ALA A 25 -8.25 -3.86 2.10
C ALA A 25 -9.31 -4.95 1.87
N GLU A 26 -9.07 -5.88 0.95
CA GLU A 26 -10.07 -6.87 0.54
C GLU A 26 -9.46 -8.19 0.04
N PRO A 27 -10.24 -9.29 0.02
CA PRO A 27 -9.83 -10.51 -0.67
C PRO A 27 -9.66 -10.28 -2.17
N VAL A 28 -8.54 -10.75 -2.72
CA VAL A 28 -8.20 -10.61 -4.14
C VAL A 28 -7.90 -11.99 -4.73
N ASN A 29 -8.41 -12.24 -5.94
CA ASN A 29 -8.03 -13.37 -6.76
C ASN A 29 -7.24 -12.85 -7.97
N GLN A 30 -5.91 -12.96 -7.91
CA GLN A 30 -5.01 -12.35 -8.90
C GLN A 30 -4.32 -13.41 -9.76
N GLU A 31 -4.31 -13.17 -11.08
CA GLU A 31 -3.47 -13.91 -12.01
C GLU A 31 -2.02 -13.42 -11.91
N ILE A 32 -1.07 -14.33 -11.64
CA ILE A 32 0.36 -13.99 -11.52
C ILE A 32 1.21 -14.51 -12.67
N LEU A 33 0.69 -15.51 -13.39
CA LEU A 33 1.20 -16.05 -14.66
C LEU A 33 -0.03 -16.49 -15.48
N PRO A 34 0.06 -16.61 -16.82
CA PRO A 34 -1.07 -17.05 -17.63
C PRO A 34 -1.70 -18.35 -17.11
N GLY A 35 -2.96 -18.28 -16.68
CA GLY A 35 -3.73 -19.38 -16.11
C GLY A 35 -3.41 -19.74 -14.65
N VAL A 36 -2.49 -19.03 -13.99
CA VAL A 36 -2.09 -19.27 -12.60
C VAL A 36 -2.61 -18.15 -11.71
N PHE A 37 -3.56 -18.50 -10.84
CA PHE A 37 -4.21 -17.57 -9.92
C PHE A 37 -3.78 -17.83 -8.47
N ILE A 38 -3.63 -16.75 -7.70
CA ILE A 38 -3.48 -16.78 -6.25
C ILE A 38 -4.70 -16.15 -5.58
N LYS A 39 -5.09 -16.69 -4.43
CA LYS A 39 -6.05 -16.06 -3.52
C LYS A 39 -5.27 -15.44 -2.37
N GLY A 40 -5.37 -14.14 -2.23
CA GLY A 40 -4.72 -13.38 -1.17
C GLY A 40 -5.58 -12.24 -0.68
N TRP A 41 -4.94 -11.30 0.00
CA TRP A 41 -5.52 -10.04 0.45
C TRP A 41 -4.72 -8.91 -0.16
N GLY A 42 -5.40 -7.93 -0.73
CA GLY A 42 -4.78 -6.83 -1.42
C GLY A 42 -5.46 -5.52 -1.12
N TYR A 43 -5.02 -4.48 -1.81
CA TYR A 43 -5.65 -3.17 -1.74
C TYR A 43 -6.24 -2.79 -3.09
N ASN A 44 -7.48 -2.31 -3.10
CA ASN A 44 -8.18 -1.83 -4.30
C ASN A 44 -8.14 -2.86 -5.46
N GLY A 45 -8.38 -4.13 -5.13
CA GLY A 45 -8.44 -5.22 -6.10
C GLY A 45 -7.10 -5.75 -6.62
N SER A 46 -5.95 -5.33 -6.08
CA SER A 46 -4.63 -5.79 -6.54
C SER A 46 -3.69 -6.26 -5.42
N ILE A 47 -2.84 -7.23 -5.77
CA ILE A 47 -1.68 -7.69 -5.01
C ILE A 47 -0.45 -7.48 -5.91
N LEU A 48 0.40 -6.50 -5.71
CA LEU A 48 0.48 -5.57 -4.59
C LEU A 48 -0.53 -4.44 -4.69
N GLY A 49 -0.72 -3.72 -3.59
CA GLY A 49 -1.59 -2.55 -3.54
C GLY A 49 -1.11 -1.41 -4.46
N PRO A 50 -2.00 -0.46 -4.80
CA PRO A 50 -1.67 0.65 -5.68
C PRO A 50 -0.59 1.56 -5.09
N THR A 51 0.25 2.15 -5.94
CA THR A 51 1.31 3.07 -5.48
C THR A 51 0.71 4.44 -5.13
N ILE A 52 0.97 4.89 -3.91
CA ILE A 52 0.63 6.25 -3.47
C ILE A 52 1.78 7.19 -3.89
N GLN A 53 1.45 8.26 -4.59
CA GLN A 53 2.43 9.30 -4.97
C GLN A 53 2.01 10.67 -4.46
N VAL A 54 2.88 11.29 -3.68
CA VAL A 54 2.67 12.63 -3.10
C VAL A 54 3.92 13.49 -3.27
N TYR A 55 3.82 14.77 -2.95
CA TYR A 55 4.96 15.67 -2.90
C TYR A 55 5.20 16.12 -1.45
N PRO A 56 6.40 16.59 -1.10
CA PRO A 56 6.68 17.15 0.21
C PRO A 56 5.73 18.31 0.55
N GLY A 57 5.39 18.43 1.83
CA GLY A 57 4.60 19.51 2.40
C GLY A 57 3.08 19.38 2.26
N TYR A 58 2.57 18.42 1.48
CA TYR A 58 1.14 18.19 1.31
C TYR A 58 0.50 17.61 2.58
N TYR A 59 -0.76 17.96 2.82
CA TYR A 59 -1.61 17.24 3.77
C TYR A 59 -2.35 16.14 3.03
N VAL A 60 -2.33 14.94 3.62
CA VAL A 60 -3.04 13.77 3.11
C VAL A 60 -4.09 13.33 4.11
N ASN A 61 -5.20 12.80 3.58
CA ASN A 61 -6.15 12.00 4.33
C ASN A 61 -6.32 10.67 3.57
N ILE A 62 -5.90 9.57 4.16
CA ILE A 62 -5.98 8.24 3.55
C ILE A 62 -7.01 7.44 4.34
N ARG A 63 -8.19 7.28 3.76
CA ARG A 63 -9.22 6.42 4.31
C ARG A 63 -8.85 4.98 4.00
N VAL A 64 -8.62 4.19 5.04
CA VAL A 64 -8.38 2.75 4.91
C VAL A 64 -9.64 2.02 5.32
N ILE A 65 -10.24 1.29 4.38
CA ILE A 65 -11.49 0.55 4.59
C ILE A 65 -11.16 -0.94 4.67
N ASN A 66 -11.67 -1.62 5.70
CA ASN A 66 -11.45 -3.04 5.89
C ASN A 66 -12.66 -3.86 5.39
N HIS A 67 -12.51 -4.53 4.26
CA HIS A 67 -13.50 -5.44 3.67
C HIS A 67 -13.11 -6.93 3.78
N PHE A 68 -12.14 -7.30 4.64
CA PHE A 68 -11.76 -8.70 4.88
C PHE A 68 -12.02 -9.10 6.36
N PRO A 69 -12.05 -10.40 6.69
CA PRO A 69 -12.65 -10.89 7.95
C PRO A 69 -11.76 -10.74 9.20
N GLU A 70 -10.60 -10.09 9.11
CA GLU A 70 -9.71 -9.86 10.26
C GLU A 70 -9.47 -8.38 10.45
N ALA A 71 -9.22 -7.96 11.70
CA ALA A 71 -8.77 -6.60 11.96
C ALA A 71 -7.45 -6.30 11.24
N THR A 72 -7.27 -5.05 10.83
CA THR A 72 -6.06 -4.58 10.12
C THR A 72 -5.60 -3.22 10.62
N SER A 73 -4.45 -2.76 10.16
CA SER A 73 -3.94 -1.39 10.30
C SER A 73 -3.03 -1.09 9.10
N ILE A 74 -2.59 0.14 8.92
CA ILE A 74 -1.56 0.47 7.93
C ILE A 74 -0.40 1.13 8.64
N HIS A 75 0.77 0.52 8.53
CA HIS A 75 2.03 1.17 8.89
C HIS A 75 2.66 1.83 7.67
N TRP A 76 3.07 3.08 7.83
CA TRP A 76 3.68 3.91 6.79
C TRP A 76 5.20 3.82 6.86
N HIS A 77 5.74 2.67 6.47
CA HIS A 77 7.15 2.33 6.64
C HIS A 77 8.09 3.41 6.10
N GLY A 78 8.83 4.04 7.01
CA GLY A 78 9.81 5.08 6.71
C GLY A 78 9.25 6.51 6.59
N LEU A 79 7.96 6.73 6.88
CA LEU A 79 7.40 8.08 7.02
C LEU A 79 7.55 8.58 8.46
N ASP A 80 7.73 9.89 8.60
CA ASP A 80 7.71 10.59 9.88
C ASP A 80 6.28 11.08 10.13
N VAL A 81 5.51 10.31 10.90
CA VAL A 81 4.10 10.57 11.18
C VAL A 81 3.84 10.55 12.69
N PRO A 82 2.81 11.26 13.19
CA PRO A 82 2.41 11.16 14.59
C PRO A 82 2.05 9.72 14.97
N ASN A 83 2.37 9.26 16.18
CA ASN A 83 2.15 7.88 16.63
C ASN A 83 0.68 7.40 16.49
N VAL A 84 -0.30 8.29 16.67
CA VAL A 84 -1.73 7.99 16.46
C VAL A 84 -2.08 7.69 15.00
N MET A 85 -1.19 8.01 14.07
CA MET A 85 -1.29 7.78 12.62
C MET A 85 -0.30 6.73 12.11
N ASP A 86 0.59 6.19 12.95
CA ASP A 86 1.64 5.27 12.49
C ASP A 86 1.14 3.83 12.26
N GLY A 87 -0.04 3.50 12.80
CA GLY A 87 -0.71 2.24 12.52
C GLY A 87 -0.02 0.99 13.05
N VAL A 88 0.74 1.12 14.15
CA VAL A 88 1.36 0.04 14.93
C VAL A 88 0.59 -0.19 16.25
N PRO A 89 -0.66 -0.72 16.22
CA PRO A 89 -1.60 -0.70 17.35
C PRO A 89 -1.18 -1.52 18.57
N TYR A 90 -0.14 -2.35 18.44
CA TYR A 90 0.41 -3.14 19.56
C TYR A 90 1.51 -2.43 20.33
N VAL A 91 2.03 -1.31 19.80
CA VAL A 91 3.13 -0.53 20.38
C VAL A 91 2.69 0.91 20.64
N GLU A 92 1.86 1.45 19.75
CA GLU A 92 1.48 2.86 19.71
C GLU A 92 -0.04 3.05 19.77
N PRO A 93 -0.53 4.24 20.17
CA PRO A 93 -1.97 4.53 20.30
C PRO A 93 -2.69 4.71 18.94
N SER A 94 -2.27 3.96 17.92
CA SER A 94 -2.97 3.86 16.63
C SER A 94 -4.09 2.82 16.71
N PRO A 95 -5.24 3.01 16.05
CA PRO A 95 -6.36 2.09 16.13
C PRO A 95 -6.18 0.85 15.24
N LYS A 96 -6.84 -0.24 15.64
CA LYS A 96 -7.16 -1.35 14.74
C LYS A 96 -8.43 -1.01 13.96
N ILE A 97 -8.44 -1.39 12.68
CA ILE A 97 -9.58 -1.25 11.79
C ILE A 97 -10.30 -2.59 11.78
N GLU A 98 -11.42 -2.68 12.49
CA GLU A 98 -12.24 -3.89 12.55
C GLU A 98 -12.90 -4.19 11.19
N PRO A 99 -13.28 -5.45 10.90
CA PRO A 99 -13.99 -5.81 9.67
C PRO A 99 -15.25 -4.96 9.46
N GLY A 100 -15.40 -4.39 8.25
CA GLY A 100 -16.52 -3.52 7.88
C GLY A 100 -16.38 -2.07 8.34
N TYR A 101 -15.30 -1.71 9.04
CA TYR A 101 -15.01 -0.36 9.49
C TYR A 101 -13.88 0.28 8.66
N TYR A 102 -13.63 1.56 8.92
CA TYR A 102 -12.53 2.30 8.33
C TYR A 102 -11.82 3.16 9.37
N PHE A 103 -10.60 3.58 9.05
CA PHE A 103 -9.90 4.64 9.77
C PHE A 103 -9.29 5.65 8.79
N ASP A 104 -9.35 6.93 9.17
CA ASP A 104 -8.86 8.04 8.37
C ASP A 104 -7.48 8.48 8.88
N TYR A 105 -6.42 8.06 8.20
CA TYR A 105 -5.06 8.47 8.49
C TYR A 105 -4.80 9.86 7.93
N HIS A 106 -4.54 10.83 8.80
CA HIS A 106 -4.33 12.22 8.40
C HIS A 106 -3.01 12.76 8.93
N PHE A 107 -2.12 13.14 8.02
CA PHE A 107 -0.82 13.68 8.37
C PHE A 107 -0.27 14.57 7.26
N ARG A 108 0.79 15.31 7.59
CA ARG A 108 1.53 16.13 6.64
C ARG A 108 2.75 15.36 6.16
N ILE A 109 3.07 15.44 4.87
CA ILE A 109 4.29 14.87 4.32
C ILE A 109 5.47 15.77 4.69
N THR A 110 6.22 15.40 5.73
CA THR A 110 7.40 16.15 6.23
C THR A 110 8.71 15.57 5.70
N ASN A 111 8.73 14.28 5.35
CA ASN A 111 9.89 13.61 4.79
C ASN A 111 10.36 14.26 3.48
N PRO A 112 11.67 14.24 3.19
CA PRO A 112 12.19 14.62 1.88
C PRO A 112 11.71 13.65 0.78
N PRO A 113 11.87 14.00 -0.51
CA PRO A 113 11.63 13.07 -1.60
C PRO A 113 12.35 11.74 -1.40
N GLY A 114 11.66 10.63 -1.68
CA GLY A 114 12.16 9.29 -1.39
C GLY A 114 11.14 8.19 -1.66
N THR A 115 11.63 6.95 -1.54
CA THR A 115 10.87 5.71 -1.72
C THR A 115 10.57 5.10 -0.35
N HIS A 116 9.29 4.82 -0.12
CA HIS A 116 8.73 4.26 1.09
C HIS A 116 7.74 3.15 0.71
N MET A 117 7.14 2.51 1.71
CA MET A 117 6.10 1.52 1.51
C MET A 117 5.02 1.67 2.58
N TYR A 118 3.88 1.06 2.33
CA TYR A 118 2.86 0.86 3.35
C TYR A 118 2.50 -0.62 3.40
N HIS A 119 2.20 -1.13 4.60
CA HIS A 119 1.82 -2.52 4.78
C HIS A 119 0.98 -2.70 6.03
N SER A 120 0.33 -3.86 6.18
CA SER A 120 -0.43 -4.14 7.39
C SER A 120 0.49 -4.30 8.59
N HIS A 121 0.06 -3.79 9.75
CA HIS A 121 0.76 -4.03 11.01
C HIS A 121 -0.07 -4.83 12.04
N VAL A 122 -1.09 -5.55 11.58
CA VAL A 122 -1.83 -6.54 12.35
C VAL A 122 -1.60 -7.92 11.77
N ASN A 123 -1.21 -8.89 12.61
CA ASN A 123 -0.87 -10.25 12.18
C ASN A 123 0.08 -10.24 10.97
N VAL A 124 1.16 -9.45 11.09
CA VAL A 124 2.06 -9.04 10.00
C VAL A 124 2.52 -10.23 9.15
N ALA A 125 2.96 -11.30 9.81
CA ALA A 125 3.43 -12.52 9.14
C ALA A 125 2.38 -13.16 8.21
N LYS A 126 1.08 -12.99 8.50
CA LYS A 126 0.00 -13.49 7.65
C LYS A 126 -0.44 -12.43 6.63
N GLN A 127 -0.73 -11.22 7.10
CA GLN A 127 -1.34 -10.17 6.28
C GLN A 127 -0.40 -9.69 5.16
N ASP A 128 0.89 -9.49 5.46
CA ASP A 128 1.88 -9.09 4.45
C ASP A 128 2.13 -10.23 3.47
N MET A 129 2.30 -11.45 3.96
CA MET A 129 2.50 -12.64 3.11
C MET A 129 1.31 -12.90 2.19
N LEU A 130 0.10 -12.51 2.58
CA LEU A 130 -1.09 -12.61 1.73
C LEU A 130 -1.26 -11.44 0.75
N GLY A 131 -0.43 -10.39 0.83
CA GLY A 131 -0.37 -9.32 -0.18
C GLY A 131 -0.77 -7.92 0.30
N LEU A 132 -1.01 -7.70 1.59
CA LEU A 132 -1.41 -6.40 2.15
C LEU A 132 -0.21 -5.43 2.29
N LEU A 133 0.44 -5.11 1.17
CA LEU A 133 1.49 -4.09 1.07
C LEU A 133 1.45 -3.36 -0.27
N GLY A 134 2.02 -2.15 -0.32
CA GLY A 134 2.14 -1.36 -1.53
C GLY A 134 3.17 -0.22 -1.43
N GLY A 135 3.39 0.46 -2.54
CA GLY A 135 4.42 1.49 -2.66
C GLY A 135 3.95 2.87 -2.18
N PHE A 136 4.83 3.62 -1.54
CA PHE A 136 4.60 5.03 -1.22
C PHE A 136 5.79 5.86 -1.70
N VAL A 137 5.57 6.80 -2.62
CA VAL A 137 6.65 7.62 -3.18
C VAL A 137 6.39 9.09 -2.90
N ILE A 138 7.39 9.74 -2.29
CA ILE A 138 7.44 11.19 -2.17
C ILE A 138 8.25 11.72 -3.35
N LEU A 139 7.55 12.32 -4.30
CA LEU A 139 8.11 12.82 -5.56
C LEU A 139 9.03 14.03 -5.32
N ASN A 140 10.11 14.10 -6.07
CA ASN A 140 10.99 15.26 -6.07
C ASN A 140 10.38 16.39 -6.93
N PRO A 141 10.00 17.56 -6.36
CA PRO A 141 9.44 18.66 -7.14
C PRO A 141 10.44 19.31 -8.10
N ASN A 142 11.75 19.09 -7.88
CA ASN A 142 12.84 19.65 -8.67
C ASN A 142 13.47 18.64 -9.64
N GLU A 143 12.83 17.48 -9.83
CA GLU A 143 13.32 16.46 -10.74
C GLU A 143 13.37 16.97 -12.18
N LYS A 144 14.55 16.89 -12.80
CA LYS A 144 14.81 17.33 -14.17
C LYS A 144 15.53 16.23 -14.92
N ASN A 145 15.24 16.11 -16.21
CA ASN A 145 15.93 15.22 -17.17
C ASN A 145 15.79 13.72 -16.88
N VAL A 146 14.73 13.28 -16.20
CA VAL A 146 14.43 11.85 -16.03
C VAL A 146 13.61 11.36 -17.22
N ASN A 147 14.16 10.40 -17.97
CA ASN A 147 13.42 9.77 -19.08
C ASN A 147 12.29 8.88 -18.56
N LYS A 148 12.60 8.02 -17.58
CA LYS A 148 11.69 7.07 -16.96
C LYS A 148 12.16 6.80 -15.53
N ASP A 149 11.21 6.71 -14.60
CA ASP A 149 11.45 6.32 -13.22
C ASP A 149 10.51 5.16 -12.86
N TYR A 150 11.05 4.15 -12.20
CA TYR A 150 10.35 2.89 -11.94
C TYR A 150 10.47 2.50 -10.47
N LEU A 151 9.33 2.25 -9.83
CA LEU A 151 9.28 1.53 -8.56
C LEU A 151 9.06 0.05 -8.84
N LEU A 152 9.96 -0.80 -8.36
CA LEU A 152 9.80 -2.24 -8.39
C LEU A 152 9.49 -2.73 -6.98
N LEU A 153 8.30 -3.30 -6.80
CA LEU A 153 7.91 -3.97 -5.58
C LEU A 153 7.87 -5.47 -5.88
N MET A 154 8.55 -6.27 -5.06
CA MET A 154 8.70 -7.71 -5.29
C MET A 154 8.16 -8.48 -4.09
N GLN A 155 7.36 -9.51 -4.37
CA GLN A 155 6.88 -10.45 -3.36
C GLN A 155 7.01 -11.88 -3.91
N GLU A 156 7.48 -12.79 -3.07
CA GLU A 156 7.62 -14.20 -3.39
C GLU A 156 6.47 -15.02 -2.79
N TRP A 157 5.99 -16.00 -3.55
CA TRP A 157 4.94 -16.92 -3.13
C TRP A 157 5.36 -18.37 -3.39
N SER A 158 5.06 -19.25 -2.44
CA SER A 158 5.16 -20.70 -2.64
C SER A 158 3.80 -21.27 -2.97
N LEU A 159 3.64 -21.81 -4.18
CA LEU A 159 2.39 -22.39 -4.65
C LEU A 159 2.44 -23.91 -4.65
N VAL A 160 1.37 -24.52 -4.13
CA VAL A 160 1.20 -25.97 -4.16
C VAL A 160 0.64 -26.38 -5.52
N GLY A 161 1.19 -27.45 -6.09
CA GLY A 161 0.66 -28.07 -7.32
C GLY A 161 1.16 -27.48 -8.64
N LEU A 162 2.08 -26.50 -8.61
CA LEU A 162 2.83 -26.10 -9.80
C LEU A 162 4.07 -26.98 -9.97
N GLU A 163 4.25 -27.56 -11.16
CA GLU A 163 5.50 -28.25 -11.49
C GLU A 163 6.65 -27.25 -11.53
N LYS A 164 7.72 -27.49 -10.75
CA LYS A 164 8.91 -26.66 -10.78
C LYS A 164 9.61 -26.79 -12.13
N GLY A 165 9.75 -25.69 -12.86
CA GLY A 165 10.76 -25.57 -13.93
C GLY A 165 10.43 -26.19 -15.29
N LYS A 166 9.17 -26.29 -15.71
CA LYS A 166 8.90 -26.42 -17.15
C LYS A 166 9.19 -25.08 -17.83
N LYS A 167 10.36 -24.99 -18.47
CA LYS A 167 10.67 -23.93 -19.44
C LYS A 167 9.52 -23.89 -20.45
N GLY A 168 8.85 -22.75 -20.54
CA GLY A 168 8.01 -22.43 -21.69
C GLY A 168 8.83 -22.35 -22.97
#